data_AF-A0A9J5ZI84-F1
#
_entry.id   AF-A0A9J5ZI84-F1
#
_cell.length_a   1.000
_cell.length_b   1.000
_cell.length_c   1.000
_cell.angle_alpha   90.00
_cell.angle_beta   90.00
_cell.angle_gamma   90.00
#
_symmetry.space_group_name_H-M   'P 1'
#
loop_
_entity.id
_entity.type
_entity.pdbx_description
1 polymer ?
#
loop_
_entity_poly.entity_id
_entity_poly.type
_entity_poly.pdbx_seq_one_letter_code
_entity_poly.pdbx_strand_id
1 'polypeptide(L)'
;MRKGTKRKAKEVVGKGKAKVEEEKPTIEEQAKNNDKVVVKRQAKRAKIVKPETETEYFPDKRNLEDLWQEVFPVGTEWDQIDMVYQYKWNFSNLEDAFEEGGELHGQKVYLFGCTEPQLVFFQGQSKVTCIPVVVAVVSPFPPSDKIGINSVQREAEEILPMKQMKMDWVPYIPLEKRESQVERLKSQIFILRCTQRRAGLKHLKLERVKKFEYCLPYFYQPFAEDEFEQSTIVQILFPSEPPVFCEFDWEFDEPEEMADKLIESEELPADKKDEFVEFVKEKVKEGKRSNREAREARKKAIQEMSEEAKTAFQSMKFYKYYPVTSPDSPDVSQVKSPFINRYYGKAHKVF
;
A
#
# COMPACT_ATOMS: atom_id res chain seq x y z
N MET A 1 51.89 -0.16 0.29
CA MET A 1 52.33 1.24 0.58
C MET A 1 52.47 2.01 -0.74
N ARG A 2 52.49 3.37 -0.69
CA ARG A 2 53.02 4.36 -1.67
C ARG A 2 52.98 3.98 -3.18
N LYS A 3 52.08 4.53 -4.01
CA LYS A 3 52.11 5.88 -4.66
C LYS A 3 53.43 6.27 -5.36
N GLY A 4 53.38 6.50 -6.69
CA GLY A 4 54.43 7.10 -7.53
C GLY A 4 54.02 7.13 -9.03
N THR A 5 54.55 8.02 -9.88
CA THR A 5 53.93 9.35 -10.19
C THR A 5 54.50 9.98 -11.50
N LYS A 6 53.65 10.62 -12.35
CA LYS A 6 53.99 11.40 -13.60
C LYS A 6 54.53 10.53 -14.77
N ARG A 7 54.64 10.97 -16.04
CA ARG A 7 54.47 12.29 -16.73
C ARG A 7 53.48 12.18 -17.92
N LYS A 8 53.63 12.92 -19.04
CA LYS A 8 52.72 12.93 -20.22
C LYS A 8 53.35 13.56 -21.49
N ALA A 9 53.17 12.93 -22.67
CA ALA A 9 53.30 13.48 -24.04
C ALA A 9 52.45 12.58 -24.98
N LYS A 10 51.68 12.99 -26.01
CA LYS A 10 51.42 14.24 -26.78
C LYS A 10 52.17 14.36 -28.13
N GLU A 11 51.49 13.99 -29.22
CA GLU A 11 51.37 14.65 -30.55
C GLU A 11 50.34 13.87 -31.42
N VAL A 12 49.80 14.28 -32.59
CA VAL A 12 49.17 15.55 -33.08
C VAL A 12 48.59 15.30 -34.51
N VAL A 13 47.92 16.28 -35.14
CA VAL A 13 47.26 16.28 -36.49
C VAL A 13 45.82 15.68 -36.48
N GLY A 14 44.75 16.31 -36.99
CA GLY A 14 44.53 17.59 -37.69
C GLY A 14 43.84 17.38 -39.06
N LYS A 15 42.76 18.06 -39.50
CA LYS A 15 42.17 19.41 -39.25
C LYS A 15 40.65 19.32 -39.62
N GLY A 16 39.76 20.31 -39.47
CA GLY A 16 39.82 21.70 -38.99
C GLY A 16 38.51 22.49 -39.24
N LYS A 17 38.42 23.70 -38.63
CA LYS A 17 37.85 24.98 -39.13
C LYS A 17 36.37 25.11 -39.60
N ALA A 18 35.68 26.26 -39.45
CA ALA A 18 35.97 27.59 -38.84
C ALA A 18 34.65 28.21 -38.28
N LYS A 19 34.57 29.18 -37.35
CA LYS A 19 35.46 30.25 -36.79
C LYS A 19 35.35 31.63 -37.46
N VAL A 20 34.51 32.49 -36.87
CA VAL A 20 34.47 33.99 -36.82
C VAL A 20 33.71 34.33 -35.51
N GLU A 21 33.95 35.28 -34.59
CA GLU A 21 34.98 36.28 -34.19
C GLU A 21 34.32 37.64 -33.86
N GLU A 22 34.66 38.36 -32.77
CA GLU A 22 34.97 37.88 -31.40
C GLU A 22 34.17 38.59 -30.27
N GLU A 23 34.45 39.76 -29.67
CA GLU A 23 35.54 40.76 -29.79
C GLU A 23 35.72 41.53 -28.43
N LYS A 24 36.76 42.37 -28.26
CA LYS A 24 37.07 43.19 -27.04
C LYS A 24 37.79 44.51 -27.38
N PRO A 25 37.83 45.51 -26.47
CA PRO A 25 38.97 45.70 -25.51
C PRO A 25 38.48 45.83 -24.04
N THR A 26 39.19 45.56 -22.91
CA THR A 26 40.55 45.91 -22.38
C THR A 26 40.71 47.42 -22.04
N ILE A 27 41.42 47.89 -20.98
CA ILE A 27 42.50 47.29 -20.15
C ILE A 27 42.68 48.04 -18.77
N GLU A 28 43.24 47.39 -17.72
CA GLU A 28 44.10 47.88 -16.56
C GLU A 28 43.81 49.22 -15.79
N GLU A 29 44.32 49.58 -14.59
CA GLU A 29 44.93 48.86 -13.42
C GLU A 29 44.86 49.69 -12.08
N GLN A 30 45.17 49.01 -10.97
CA GLN A 30 45.83 49.48 -9.71
C GLN A 30 45.45 50.76 -8.91
N ALA A 31 45.04 50.50 -7.64
CA ALA A 31 45.68 50.97 -6.38
C ALA A 31 45.42 52.35 -5.70
N LYS A 32 44.90 52.24 -4.45
CA LYS A 32 45.30 52.93 -3.18
C LYS A 32 44.86 54.37 -2.81
N ASN A 33 44.19 54.40 -1.63
CA ASN A 33 44.34 55.30 -0.48
C ASN A 33 43.62 56.67 -0.33
N ASN A 34 42.85 56.72 0.77
CA ASN A 34 42.69 57.78 1.78
C ASN A 34 41.79 59.02 1.56
N ASP A 35 40.81 59.12 2.48
CA ASP A 35 40.35 60.30 3.21
C ASP A 35 39.99 61.61 2.48
N LYS A 36 38.69 61.92 2.42
CA LYS A 36 38.08 62.83 3.42
C LYS A 36 36.55 62.82 3.45
N VAL A 37 36.02 63.32 4.58
CA VAL A 37 34.60 63.33 4.95
C VAL A 37 33.81 64.41 4.20
N VAL A 38 32.65 64.05 3.65
CA VAL A 38 31.50 64.98 3.49
C VAL A 38 30.20 64.25 3.87
N VAL A 39 29.48 64.76 4.86
CA VAL A 39 28.16 64.24 5.27
C VAL A 39 27.09 64.75 4.30
N LYS A 40 26.27 63.85 3.74
CA LYS A 40 25.00 64.20 3.09
C LYS A 40 23.84 63.43 3.72
N ARG A 41 22.87 64.18 4.27
CA ARG A 41 21.64 63.65 4.87
C ARG A 41 20.77 63.00 3.79
N GLN A 42 20.40 61.73 3.96
CA GLN A 42 19.42 61.09 3.07
C GLN A 42 18.00 61.54 3.43
N ALA A 43 17.21 61.94 2.42
CA ALA A 43 15.81 62.29 2.59
C ALA A 43 14.95 61.03 2.75
N LYS A 44 13.92 61.08 3.61
CA LYS A 44 12.97 59.98 3.80
C LYS A 44 12.16 59.76 2.53
N ARG A 45 12.24 58.57 1.94
CA ARG A 45 11.39 58.16 0.80
C ARG A 45 9.99 57.82 1.33
N ALA A 46 8.95 58.44 0.78
CA ALA A 46 7.57 58.20 1.22
C ALA A 46 7.12 56.76 0.92
N LYS A 47 6.30 56.16 1.79
CA LYS A 47 5.64 54.89 1.50
C LYS A 47 4.53 55.11 0.48
N ILE A 48 4.59 54.39 -0.63
CA ILE A 48 3.42 54.17 -1.50
C ILE A 48 2.55 53.12 -0.79
N VAL A 49 1.30 53.47 -0.50
CA VAL A 49 0.31 52.53 0.02
C VAL A 49 -0.16 51.66 -1.15
N LYS A 50 -0.04 50.33 -1.02
CA LYS A 50 -0.76 49.42 -1.91
C LYS A 50 -2.23 49.40 -1.49
N PRO A 51 -3.20 49.37 -2.43
CA PRO A 51 -4.58 49.11 -2.06
C PRO A 51 -4.69 47.75 -1.38
N GLU A 52 -5.58 47.66 -0.40
CA GLU A 52 -5.90 46.40 0.28
C GLU A 52 -6.71 45.54 -0.70
N THR A 53 -6.09 44.47 -1.19
CA THR A 53 -6.83 43.38 -1.85
C THR A 53 -7.63 42.67 -0.77
N GLU A 54 -8.96 42.61 -0.95
CA GLU A 54 -9.83 41.77 -0.13
C GLU A 54 -9.26 40.35 -0.11
N THR A 55 -8.92 39.86 1.08
CA THR A 55 -8.39 38.50 1.23
C THR A 55 -9.54 37.53 1.05
N GLU A 56 -9.56 36.81 -0.07
CA GLU A 56 -10.42 35.65 -0.27
C GLU A 56 -10.28 34.71 0.95
N TYR A 57 -11.34 34.60 1.76
CA TYR A 57 -11.34 33.71 2.91
C TYR A 57 -11.54 32.28 2.42
N PHE A 58 -10.45 31.65 2.03
CA PHE A 58 -10.38 30.20 1.93
C PHE A 58 -10.63 29.62 3.32
N PRO A 59 -11.64 28.75 3.51
CA PRO A 59 -11.85 28.12 4.81
C PRO A 59 -10.61 27.31 5.19
N ASP A 60 -10.16 27.47 6.43
CA ASP A 60 -9.00 26.77 6.96
C ASP A 60 -9.22 25.26 6.88
N LYS A 61 -8.28 24.54 6.24
CA LYS A 61 -8.37 23.08 6.08
C LYS A 61 -8.36 22.40 7.44
N ARG A 62 -9.27 21.44 7.64
CA ARG A 62 -9.36 20.71 8.91
C ARG A 62 -8.12 19.84 9.08
N ASN A 63 -7.58 19.74 10.30
CA ASN A 63 -6.24 19.19 10.57
C ASN A 63 -6.01 17.76 10.04
N LEU A 64 -7.10 16.99 9.89
CA LEU A 64 -7.15 15.61 9.43
C LEU A 64 -7.87 15.42 8.07
N GLU A 65 -8.19 16.51 7.35
CA GLU A 65 -9.03 16.49 6.14
C GLU A 65 -8.48 15.61 5.00
N ASP A 66 -7.16 15.54 4.86
CA ASP A 66 -6.48 14.72 3.85
C ASP A 66 -6.01 13.35 4.37
N LEU A 67 -6.39 12.97 5.60
CA LEU A 67 -6.01 11.69 6.22
C LEU A 67 -6.42 10.50 5.35
N TRP A 68 -7.63 10.53 4.79
CA TRP A 68 -8.13 9.49 3.88
C TRP A 68 -7.43 9.48 2.51
N GLN A 69 -6.79 10.58 2.12
CA GLN A 69 -6.09 10.74 0.82
C GLN A 69 -4.62 10.31 0.90
N GLU A 70 -3.98 10.50 2.06
CA GLU A 70 -2.61 10.01 2.32
C GLU A 70 -2.58 8.50 2.58
N VAL A 71 -3.68 7.93 3.09
CA VAL A 71 -3.91 6.47 3.22
C VAL A 71 -3.97 5.82 1.83
N PHE A 72 -3.11 4.84 1.56
CA PHE A 72 -3.06 4.20 0.24
C PHE A 72 -4.26 3.24 0.05
N PRO A 73 -5.01 3.32 -1.08
CA PRO A 73 -6.09 2.40 -1.40
C PRO A 73 -5.51 1.07 -1.92
N VAL A 74 -5.33 0.11 -1.00
CA VAL A 74 -4.75 -1.20 -1.28
C VAL A 74 -5.73 -2.04 -2.12
N GLY A 75 -5.21 -2.80 -3.09
CA GLY A 75 -6.02 -3.65 -3.96
C GLY A 75 -6.86 -2.90 -5.00
N THR A 76 -6.59 -1.61 -5.25
CA THR A 76 -7.29 -0.81 -6.27
C THR A 76 -6.52 -0.79 -7.58
N GLU A 77 -7.20 -0.96 -8.71
CA GLU A 77 -6.58 -0.96 -10.05
C GLU A 77 -6.00 0.42 -10.40
N TRP A 78 -4.81 0.46 -11.01
CA TRP A 78 -4.00 1.69 -11.15
C TRP A 78 -4.52 2.71 -12.18
N ASP A 79 -5.51 2.33 -12.98
CA ASP A 79 -6.35 3.22 -13.78
C ASP A 79 -7.56 3.71 -12.99
N GLN A 80 -8.22 2.83 -12.22
CA GLN A 80 -9.33 3.17 -11.33
C GLN A 80 -8.94 4.11 -10.17
N ILE A 81 -7.69 4.13 -9.70
CA ILE A 81 -7.23 5.04 -8.62
C ILE A 81 -7.59 6.51 -8.89
N ASP A 82 -7.50 6.99 -10.14
CA ASP A 82 -7.88 8.38 -10.47
C ASP A 82 -9.39 8.62 -10.27
N MET A 83 -10.21 7.59 -10.51
CA MET A 83 -11.67 7.64 -10.35
C MET A 83 -12.10 7.68 -8.88
N VAL A 84 -11.28 7.20 -7.94
CA VAL A 84 -11.57 7.30 -6.49
C VAL A 84 -11.69 8.77 -6.09
N TYR A 85 -10.81 9.63 -6.62
CA TYR A 85 -10.76 11.06 -6.32
C TYR A 85 -11.67 11.94 -7.21
N GLN A 86 -12.57 11.34 -7.99
CA GLN A 86 -13.47 12.09 -8.90
C GLN A 86 -14.58 12.88 -8.16
N TYR A 87 -14.86 12.53 -6.89
CA TYR A 87 -15.88 13.13 -6.04
C TYR A 87 -15.24 13.74 -4.78
N LYS A 88 -15.87 14.76 -4.19
CA LYS A 88 -15.43 15.32 -2.89
C LYS A 88 -16.02 14.49 -1.75
N TRP A 89 -15.45 13.31 -1.54
CA TRP A 89 -15.82 12.45 -0.42
C TRP A 89 -15.55 13.14 0.92
N ASN A 90 -16.57 13.17 1.79
CA ASN A 90 -16.48 13.76 3.11
C ASN A 90 -16.16 12.66 4.14
N PHE A 91 -15.04 12.78 4.86
CA PHE A 91 -14.63 11.85 5.91
C PHE A 91 -14.63 12.49 7.32
N SER A 92 -15.48 13.50 7.54
CA SER A 92 -15.72 14.08 8.88
C SER A 92 -15.92 13.03 9.97
N ASN A 93 -16.70 11.97 9.72
CA ASN A 93 -16.87 10.85 10.66
C ASN A 93 -15.57 10.14 11.09
N LEU A 94 -14.52 10.12 10.26
CA LEU A 94 -13.19 9.61 10.61
C LEU A 94 -12.38 10.63 11.40
N GLU A 95 -12.55 11.92 11.11
CA GLU A 95 -11.87 13.02 11.80
C GLU A 95 -12.45 13.21 13.21
N ASP A 96 -13.77 13.30 13.32
CA ASP A 96 -14.56 13.34 14.57
C ASP A 96 -14.25 12.14 15.48
N ALA A 97 -13.88 10.98 14.91
CA ALA A 97 -13.50 9.81 15.68
C ALA A 97 -12.16 9.97 16.42
N PHE A 98 -11.27 10.88 16.00
CA PHE A 98 -10.02 11.21 16.69
C PHE A 98 -10.16 12.38 17.68
N GLU A 99 -11.23 13.16 17.62
CA GLU A 99 -11.51 14.28 18.53
C GLU A 99 -12.08 13.83 19.88
N GLU A 100 -12.19 14.72 20.87
CA GLU A 100 -12.57 14.37 22.24
C GLU A 100 -13.96 13.68 22.31
N GLY A 101 -13.96 12.43 22.77
CA GLY A 101 -15.16 11.57 22.83
C GLY A 101 -15.31 10.59 21.66
N GLY A 102 -14.49 10.73 20.61
CA GLY A 102 -14.44 9.82 19.46
C GLY A 102 -13.82 8.44 19.79
N GLU A 103 -14.16 7.42 18.99
CA GLU A 103 -13.75 6.03 19.25
C GLU A 103 -12.27 5.72 19.01
N LEU A 104 -11.54 6.64 18.38
CA LEU A 104 -10.11 6.59 18.13
C LEU A 104 -9.31 7.60 18.99
N HIS A 105 -10.00 8.42 19.80
CA HIS A 105 -9.39 9.47 20.60
C HIS A 105 -8.35 8.92 21.60
N GLY A 106 -7.13 9.46 21.54
CA GLY A 106 -5.99 9.04 22.35
C GLY A 106 -5.48 7.61 22.08
N GLN A 107 -6.11 6.86 21.17
CA GLN A 107 -5.71 5.51 20.81
C GLN A 107 -4.52 5.51 19.84
N LYS A 108 -3.74 4.43 19.85
CA LYS A 108 -2.78 4.16 18.78
C LYS A 108 -3.48 3.39 17.65
N VAL A 109 -3.44 3.94 16.45
CA VAL A 109 -4.31 3.51 15.34
C VAL A 109 -3.50 3.33 14.06
N TYR A 110 -3.78 2.23 13.35
CA TYR A 110 -3.21 1.88 12.07
C TYR A 110 -4.31 1.91 11.01
N LEU A 111 -4.19 2.79 10.01
CA LEU A 111 -5.18 3.02 8.96
C LEU A 111 -4.72 2.43 7.62
N PHE A 112 -5.59 1.71 6.94
CA PHE A 112 -5.39 1.33 5.53
C PHE A 112 -6.63 1.62 4.70
N GLY A 113 -6.43 1.85 3.40
CA GLY A 113 -7.49 2.12 2.46
C GLY A 113 -7.82 0.87 1.65
N CYS A 114 -9.08 0.77 1.25
CA CYS A 114 -9.54 -0.09 0.17
C CYS A 114 -10.55 0.70 -0.68
N THR A 115 -10.98 0.11 -1.79
CA THR A 115 -12.11 0.63 -2.57
C THR A 115 -13.17 -0.45 -2.77
N GLU A 116 -14.43 -0.02 -2.78
CA GLU A 116 -15.57 -0.90 -3.01
C GLU A 116 -16.32 -0.42 -4.26
N PRO A 117 -16.17 -1.12 -5.41
CA PRO A 117 -16.92 -0.83 -6.62
C PRO A 117 -18.41 -1.10 -6.41
N GLN A 118 -19.24 -0.06 -6.53
CA GLN A 118 -20.69 -0.14 -6.35
C GLN A 118 -21.42 0.61 -7.46
N LEU A 119 -22.59 0.12 -7.86
CA LEU A 119 -23.48 0.83 -8.78
C LEU A 119 -24.29 1.86 -7.98
N VAL A 120 -23.85 3.12 -8.02
CA VAL A 120 -24.48 4.24 -7.30
C VAL A 120 -25.19 5.19 -8.26
N PHE A 121 -26.22 5.88 -7.76
CA PHE A 121 -26.95 6.90 -8.51
C PHE A 121 -26.57 8.29 -8.00
N PHE A 122 -26.13 9.17 -8.90
CA PHE A 122 -25.72 10.53 -8.57
C PHE A 122 -26.02 11.49 -9.72
N GLN A 123 -26.54 12.68 -9.41
CA GLN A 123 -26.86 13.75 -10.38
C GLN A 123 -27.67 13.27 -11.61
N GLY A 124 -28.59 12.32 -11.42
CA GLY A 124 -29.45 11.78 -12.48
C GLY A 124 -28.86 10.59 -13.26
N GLN A 125 -27.66 10.10 -12.91
CA GLN A 125 -26.96 9.03 -13.63
C GLN A 125 -26.61 7.87 -12.70
N SER A 126 -26.83 6.64 -13.16
CA SER A 126 -26.29 5.42 -12.53
C SER A 126 -24.88 5.16 -13.04
N LYS A 127 -23.90 5.06 -12.13
CA LYS A 127 -22.48 4.85 -12.49
C LYS A 127 -21.80 3.90 -11.51
N VAL A 128 -21.06 2.92 -12.04
CA VAL A 128 -20.16 2.10 -11.23
C VAL A 128 -19.03 3.00 -10.70
N THR A 129 -18.94 3.09 -9.37
CA THR A 129 -18.03 4.00 -8.66
C THR A 129 -17.25 3.20 -7.62
N CYS A 130 -15.93 3.41 -7.60
CA CYS A 130 -15.05 2.84 -6.59
C CYS A 130 -15.08 3.74 -5.35
N ILE A 131 -15.91 3.38 -4.37
CA ILE A 131 -16.07 4.15 -3.13
C ILE A 131 -14.79 3.97 -2.30
N PRO A 132 -14.09 5.05 -1.89
CA PRO A 132 -12.98 4.93 -0.94
C PRO A 132 -13.52 4.51 0.43
N VAL A 133 -12.79 3.63 1.10
CA VAL A 133 -13.11 3.17 2.45
C VAL A 133 -11.83 3.15 3.28
N VAL A 134 -11.91 3.67 4.50
CA VAL A 134 -10.78 3.65 5.45
C VAL A 134 -11.07 2.66 6.57
N VAL A 135 -10.18 1.69 6.74
CA VAL A 135 -10.21 0.72 7.84
C VAL A 135 -9.22 1.16 8.91
N ALA A 136 -9.70 1.32 10.14
CA ALA A 136 -8.91 1.71 11.30
C ALA A 136 -8.76 0.55 12.28
N VAL A 137 -7.51 0.22 12.60
CA VAL A 137 -7.14 -0.83 13.55
C VAL A 137 -6.55 -0.20 14.80
N VAL A 138 -7.27 -0.28 15.92
CA VAL A 138 -6.74 0.13 17.23
C VAL A 138 -5.78 -0.96 17.71
N SER A 139 -4.51 -0.62 17.92
CA SER A 139 -3.47 -1.56 18.33
C SER A 139 -2.22 -0.87 18.87
N PRO A 140 -1.54 -1.42 19.91
CA PRO A 140 -0.24 -0.94 20.35
C PRO A 140 0.91 -1.17 19.34
N PHE A 141 0.75 -2.06 18.36
CA PHE A 141 1.76 -2.38 17.32
C PHE A 141 1.15 -2.58 15.92
N PRO A 142 1.93 -2.53 14.82
CA PRO A 142 1.38 -2.66 13.48
C PRO A 142 0.70 -4.02 13.28
N PRO A 143 -0.51 -4.10 12.71
CA PRO A 143 -1.29 -5.35 12.69
C PRO A 143 -0.66 -6.44 11.81
N SER A 144 0.11 -6.09 10.79
CA SER A 144 1.02 -7.01 10.10
C SER A 144 2.11 -6.25 9.34
N ASP A 145 3.26 -6.90 9.11
CA ASP A 145 4.28 -6.47 8.15
C ASP A 145 4.17 -7.21 6.80
N LYS A 146 3.11 -8.01 6.60
CA LYS A 146 2.83 -8.81 5.40
C LYS A 146 1.62 -8.28 4.61
N ILE A 147 1.51 -8.73 3.38
CA ILE A 147 0.38 -8.48 2.47
C ILE A 147 0.03 -9.79 1.79
N GLY A 148 -1.26 -10.10 1.68
CA GLY A 148 -1.73 -11.24 0.92
C GLY A 148 -1.95 -10.84 -0.53
N ILE A 149 -1.71 -11.76 -1.47
CA ILE A 149 -2.02 -11.56 -2.89
C ILE A 149 -2.93 -12.70 -3.34
N ASN A 150 -4.19 -12.36 -3.58
CA ASN A 150 -5.24 -13.30 -3.96
C ASN A 150 -5.82 -12.88 -5.32
N SER A 151 -5.69 -13.76 -6.31
CA SER A 151 -6.01 -13.52 -7.71
C SER A 151 -6.81 -14.71 -8.21
N VAL A 152 -8.00 -14.47 -8.77
CA VAL A 152 -8.89 -15.52 -9.35
C VAL A 152 -8.18 -16.39 -10.41
N GLN A 153 -7.09 -15.88 -11.00
CA GLN A 153 -6.26 -16.57 -12.00
C GLN A 153 -4.98 -17.19 -11.42
N ARG A 154 -4.91 -17.49 -10.11
CA ARG A 154 -3.74 -18.13 -9.49
C ARG A 154 -4.13 -19.40 -8.73
N GLU A 155 -3.23 -20.37 -8.87
CA GLU A 155 -3.12 -21.61 -8.11
C GLU A 155 -3.18 -21.34 -6.59
N ALA A 156 -2.09 -20.83 -6.01
CA ALA A 156 -2.00 -20.56 -4.57
C ALA A 156 -2.08 -19.07 -4.20
N GLU A 157 -2.58 -18.80 -2.99
CA GLU A 157 -2.52 -17.48 -2.34
C GLU A 157 -1.10 -17.14 -1.87
N GLU A 158 -0.61 -15.94 -2.18
CA GLU A 158 0.79 -15.57 -1.96
C GLU A 158 0.93 -14.50 -0.86
N ILE A 159 1.39 -14.90 0.34
CA ILE A 159 1.66 -13.97 1.45
C ILE A 159 3.11 -13.44 1.38
N LEU A 160 3.30 -12.15 1.12
CA LEU A 160 4.62 -11.50 1.01
C LEU A 160 4.85 -10.42 2.08
N PRO A 161 6.10 -10.15 2.50
CA PRO A 161 6.42 -8.96 3.30
C PRO A 161 6.08 -7.67 2.53
N MET A 162 5.38 -6.72 3.17
CA MET A 162 4.95 -5.43 2.61
C MET A 162 6.09 -4.66 1.93
N LYS A 163 7.30 -4.75 2.51
CA LYS A 163 8.52 -4.13 1.98
C LYS A 163 8.89 -4.62 0.58
N GLN A 164 8.60 -5.87 0.22
CA GLN A 164 8.76 -6.35 -1.16
C GLN A 164 7.82 -5.61 -2.12
N MET A 165 6.61 -5.29 -1.67
CA MET A 165 5.61 -4.49 -2.39
C MET A 165 5.80 -2.97 -2.22
N LYS A 166 6.93 -2.52 -1.64
CA LYS A 166 7.25 -1.12 -1.37
C LYS A 166 6.20 -0.40 -0.51
N MET A 167 5.49 -1.15 0.33
CA MET A 167 4.55 -0.65 1.32
C MET A 167 5.18 -0.73 2.73
N ASP A 168 4.84 0.21 3.59
CA ASP A 168 5.22 0.20 5.01
C ASP A 168 4.21 1.03 5.82
N TRP A 169 4.21 0.85 7.14
CA TRP A 169 3.43 1.66 8.08
C TRP A 169 4.19 2.92 8.47
N VAL A 170 3.76 4.07 7.96
CA VAL A 170 4.40 5.37 8.25
C VAL A 170 3.55 6.19 9.20
N PRO A 171 4.15 6.99 10.10
CA PRO A 171 3.39 7.92 10.93
C PRO A 171 2.69 8.96 10.03
N TYR A 172 1.40 9.19 10.27
CA TYR A 172 0.72 10.33 9.66
C TYR A 172 1.13 11.63 10.36
N ILE A 173 1.11 12.72 9.59
CA ILE A 173 1.47 14.07 10.04
C ILE A 173 0.27 14.98 9.77
N PRO A 174 -0.51 15.36 10.81
CA PRO A 174 -1.62 16.31 10.68
C PRO A 174 -1.16 17.63 10.05
N LEU A 175 -2.04 18.30 9.32
CA LEU A 175 -1.71 19.44 8.46
C LEU A 175 -0.97 20.56 9.23
N GLU A 176 -1.44 20.91 10.43
CA GLU A 176 -0.80 21.89 11.33
C GLU A 176 0.66 21.56 11.69
N LYS A 177 1.02 20.28 11.66
CA LYS A 177 2.28 19.74 12.19
C LYS A 177 3.31 19.47 11.09
N ARG A 178 2.99 19.72 9.82
CA ARG A 178 3.88 19.46 8.66
C ARG A 178 5.09 20.39 8.58
N GLU A 179 5.01 21.58 9.19
CA GLU A 179 6.15 22.50 9.32
C GLU A 179 7.06 22.17 10.53
N SER A 180 6.65 21.25 11.41
CA SER A 180 7.45 20.83 12.57
C SER A 180 8.52 19.79 12.19
N GLN A 181 9.58 19.70 13.00
CA GLN A 181 10.60 18.67 12.84
C GLN A 181 10.02 17.26 13.09
N VAL A 182 9.77 16.54 11.99
CA VAL A 182 9.06 15.25 11.96
C VAL A 182 9.62 14.22 12.94
N GLU A 183 10.94 14.17 13.12
CA GLU A 183 11.63 13.26 14.06
C GLU A 183 11.20 13.41 15.53
N ARG A 184 10.56 14.53 15.90
CA ARG A 184 10.09 14.82 17.26
C ARG A 184 8.60 14.57 17.47
N LEU A 185 7.86 14.20 16.42
CA LEU A 185 6.42 13.97 16.49
C LEU A 185 6.11 12.57 17.03
N LYS A 186 5.48 12.51 18.20
CA LYS A 186 4.88 11.28 18.74
C LYS A 186 3.52 11.02 18.07
N SER A 187 3.51 10.63 16.80
CA SER A 187 2.26 10.27 16.11
C SER A 187 1.63 9.01 16.73
N GLN A 188 0.34 9.11 17.05
CA GLN A 188 -0.50 7.96 17.43
C GLN A 188 -1.18 7.32 16.20
N ILE A 189 -1.32 8.09 15.12
CA ILE A 189 -1.91 7.66 13.84
C ILE A 189 -0.80 7.20 12.90
N PHE A 190 -0.94 5.99 12.37
CA PHE A 190 -0.08 5.39 11.36
C PHE A 190 -0.92 5.03 10.14
N ILE A 191 -0.36 5.20 8.95
CA ILE A 191 -1.03 4.93 7.67
C ILE A 191 -0.22 3.89 6.87
N LEU A 192 -0.90 2.97 6.21
CA LEU A 192 -0.28 2.09 5.24
C LEU A 192 -0.05 2.88 3.96
N ARG A 193 1.22 3.05 3.57
CA ARG A 193 1.62 3.87 2.42
C ARG A 193 2.42 3.06 1.42
N CYS A 194 2.04 3.09 0.14
CA CYS A 194 2.86 2.57 -0.94
C CYS A 194 3.78 3.67 -1.50
N THR A 195 5.08 3.35 -1.65
CA THR A 195 6.08 4.25 -2.27
C THR A 195 6.29 3.98 -3.77
N GLN A 196 5.62 2.96 -4.32
CA GLN A 196 5.65 2.66 -5.76
C GLN A 196 4.82 3.70 -6.53
N ARG A 197 5.50 4.61 -7.25
CA ARG A 197 4.84 5.60 -8.11
C ARG A 197 4.25 4.94 -9.36
N ARG A 198 3.06 5.38 -9.78
CA ARG A 198 2.34 4.93 -11.00
C ARG A 198 3.20 4.96 -12.27
N ALA A 199 3.99 6.02 -12.46
CA ALA A 199 4.93 6.12 -13.58
C ALA A 199 5.98 4.99 -13.60
N GLY A 200 6.42 4.52 -12.43
CA GLY A 200 7.37 3.41 -12.30
C GLY A 200 6.75 2.02 -12.51
N LEU A 201 5.43 1.90 -12.64
CA LEU A 201 4.75 0.63 -12.97
C LEU A 201 4.86 0.30 -14.46
N LYS A 202 4.98 1.31 -15.32
CA LYS A 202 5.14 1.17 -16.79
C LYS A 202 6.41 0.41 -17.20
N HIS A 203 7.30 0.14 -16.25
CA HIS A 203 8.55 -0.59 -16.43
C HIS A 203 8.59 -1.94 -15.66
N LEU A 204 7.47 -2.37 -15.08
CA LEU A 204 7.32 -3.68 -14.43
C LEU A 204 6.65 -4.68 -15.37
N LYS A 205 6.92 -5.98 -15.18
CA LYS A 205 6.17 -7.06 -15.84
C LYS A 205 4.69 -7.00 -15.44
N LEU A 206 3.78 -7.39 -16.34
CA LEU A 206 2.33 -7.41 -16.10
C LEU A 206 1.94 -8.20 -14.84
N GLU A 207 2.48 -9.41 -14.67
CA GLU A 207 2.38 -10.25 -13.46
C GLU A 207 2.61 -9.44 -12.16
N ARG A 208 3.61 -8.55 -12.20
CA ARG A 208 4.07 -7.78 -11.05
C ARG A 208 3.27 -6.50 -10.85
N VAL A 209 2.63 -5.96 -11.89
CA VAL A 209 1.60 -4.92 -11.76
C VAL A 209 0.34 -5.52 -11.15
N LYS A 210 -0.12 -6.68 -11.65
CA LYS A 210 -1.24 -7.44 -11.08
C LYS A 210 -1.03 -7.81 -9.60
N LYS A 211 0.20 -8.04 -9.13
CA LYS A 211 0.48 -8.20 -7.68
C LYS A 211 0.06 -6.99 -6.82
N PHE A 212 -0.05 -5.77 -7.35
CA PHE A 212 -0.56 -4.61 -6.60
C PHE A 212 -2.09 -4.48 -6.64
N GLU A 213 -2.70 -4.92 -7.72
CA GLU A 213 -4.16 -4.88 -7.92
C GLU A 213 -4.85 -5.97 -7.10
N TYR A 214 -4.21 -7.14 -7.00
CA TYR A 214 -4.68 -8.29 -6.23
C TYR A 214 -4.13 -8.37 -4.79
N CYS A 215 -3.51 -7.29 -4.28
CA CYS A 215 -3.01 -7.29 -2.90
C CYS A 215 -4.06 -6.82 -1.89
N LEU A 216 -4.08 -7.47 -0.73
CA LEU A 216 -4.96 -7.18 0.40
C LEU A 216 -4.11 -7.10 1.68
N PRO A 217 -4.33 -6.12 2.56
CA PRO A 217 -3.63 -6.05 3.85
C PRO A 217 -3.85 -7.34 4.62
N TYR A 218 -2.75 -8.02 4.95
CA TYR A 218 -2.79 -9.26 5.70
C TYR A 218 -3.00 -8.96 7.19
N PHE A 219 -3.60 -9.91 7.88
CA PHE A 219 -3.67 -9.98 9.33
C PHE A 219 -3.58 -11.44 9.72
N TYR A 220 -2.83 -11.71 10.79
CA TYR A 220 -2.78 -13.03 11.40
C TYR A 220 -3.30 -12.88 12.81
N GLN A 221 -4.45 -13.50 13.09
CA GLN A 221 -5.01 -13.61 14.43
C GLN A 221 -4.50 -14.92 15.05
N PRO A 222 -3.41 -14.93 15.84
CA PRO A 222 -2.81 -16.17 16.35
C PRO A 222 -3.77 -17.04 17.17
N PHE A 223 -4.83 -16.44 17.75
CA PHE A 223 -5.86 -17.16 18.50
C PHE A 223 -6.98 -17.75 17.66
N ALA A 224 -7.12 -17.33 16.40
CA ALA A 224 -8.01 -18.02 15.47
C ALA A 224 -7.42 -19.38 15.09
N GLU A 225 -8.27 -20.31 14.68
CA GLU A 225 -7.86 -21.41 13.82
C GLU A 225 -7.74 -20.82 12.40
N ASP A 226 -6.60 -20.99 11.75
CA ASP A 226 -6.45 -20.55 10.36
C ASP A 226 -7.16 -21.56 9.44
N GLU A 227 -8.01 -21.09 8.53
CA GLU A 227 -8.70 -21.95 7.56
C GLU A 227 -7.70 -22.75 6.72
N PHE A 228 -6.53 -22.18 6.41
CA PHE A 228 -5.45 -22.87 5.70
C PHE A 228 -4.78 -23.95 6.56
N GLU A 229 -4.72 -23.79 7.89
CA GLU A 229 -4.26 -24.86 8.79
C GLU A 229 -5.25 -26.02 8.87
N GLN A 230 -6.53 -25.80 8.52
CA GLN A 230 -7.57 -26.83 8.47
C GLN A 230 -7.72 -27.47 7.08
N SER A 231 -7.45 -26.74 6.00
CA SER A 231 -7.62 -27.17 4.60
C SER A 231 -7.16 -28.60 4.32
N THR A 232 -8.12 -29.43 3.90
CA THR A 232 -7.98 -30.83 3.47
C THR A 232 -7.71 -30.95 1.96
N ILE A 233 -7.97 -29.88 1.22
CA ILE A 233 -7.74 -29.74 -0.22
C ILE A 233 -6.26 -29.50 -0.51
N VAL A 234 -5.72 -30.26 -1.47
CA VAL A 234 -4.44 -30.00 -2.14
C VAL A 234 -4.64 -29.80 -3.64
N GLN A 235 -3.90 -28.84 -4.20
CA GLN A 235 -3.83 -28.66 -5.66
C GLN A 235 -2.83 -29.64 -6.26
N ILE A 236 -3.29 -30.38 -7.26
CA ILE A 236 -2.56 -31.43 -7.97
C ILE A 236 -2.25 -30.90 -9.37
N LEU A 237 -0.99 -30.55 -9.61
CA LEU A 237 -0.46 -30.26 -10.95
C LEU A 237 0.41 -31.44 -11.40
N PHE A 238 -0.19 -32.41 -12.09
CA PHE A 238 0.47 -33.63 -12.52
C PHE A 238 1.20 -33.41 -13.86
N PRO A 239 2.50 -33.77 -13.97
CA PRO A 239 3.34 -33.47 -15.14
C PRO A 239 3.13 -34.45 -16.31
N SER A 240 1.90 -34.56 -16.79
CA SER A 240 1.52 -35.23 -18.04
C SER A 240 1.65 -34.29 -19.26
N GLU A 241 1.45 -34.83 -20.47
CA GLU A 241 1.26 -34.04 -21.71
C GLU A 241 -0.13 -34.36 -22.28
N PRO A 242 -1.13 -33.45 -22.18
CA PRO A 242 -1.11 -32.17 -21.47
C PRO A 242 -1.04 -32.35 -19.93
N PRO A 243 -0.58 -31.34 -19.18
CA PRO A 243 -0.57 -31.40 -17.71
C PRO A 243 -2.00 -31.42 -17.15
N VAL A 244 -2.28 -32.34 -16.22
CA VAL A 244 -3.55 -32.39 -15.49
C VAL A 244 -3.48 -31.45 -14.29
N PHE A 245 -4.49 -30.61 -14.12
CA PHE A 245 -4.68 -29.75 -12.95
C PHE A 245 -6.03 -30.04 -12.30
N CYS A 246 -6.02 -30.48 -11.04
CA CYS A 246 -7.23 -30.68 -10.25
C CYS A 246 -7.03 -30.32 -8.78
N GLU A 247 -8.12 -30.16 -8.04
CA GLU A 247 -8.12 -30.04 -6.57
C GLU A 247 -8.58 -31.38 -5.98
N PHE A 248 -7.87 -31.88 -4.96
CA PHE A 248 -8.13 -33.17 -4.31
C PHE A 248 -8.28 -32.96 -2.81
N ASP A 249 -9.43 -33.33 -2.24
CA ASP A 249 -9.71 -33.25 -0.81
C ASP A 249 -9.46 -34.58 -0.11
N TRP A 250 -8.43 -34.66 0.74
CA TRP A 250 -8.05 -35.92 1.39
C TRP A 250 -9.00 -36.43 2.50
N GLU A 251 -10.11 -35.72 2.76
CA GLU A 251 -11.17 -36.11 3.69
C GLU A 251 -12.45 -36.58 2.95
N PHE A 252 -12.61 -36.21 1.66
CA PHE A 252 -13.82 -36.51 0.87
C PHE A 252 -13.56 -37.24 -0.46
N ASP A 253 -12.36 -37.16 -1.03
CA ASP A 253 -11.96 -37.85 -2.26
C ASP A 253 -11.07 -39.07 -1.98
N GLU A 254 -11.25 -40.13 -2.78
CA GLU A 254 -10.31 -41.27 -2.86
C GLU A 254 -9.43 -41.14 -4.12
N PRO A 255 -8.09 -41.27 -4.03
CA PRO A 255 -7.19 -41.02 -5.17
C PRO A 255 -7.48 -41.91 -6.38
N GLU A 256 -7.80 -43.17 -6.12
CA GLU A 256 -8.14 -44.17 -7.12
C GLU A 256 -9.42 -43.81 -7.89
N GLU A 257 -10.46 -43.31 -7.21
CA GLU A 257 -11.69 -42.83 -7.86
C GLU A 257 -11.46 -41.58 -8.69
N MET A 258 -10.64 -40.63 -8.21
CA MET A 258 -10.31 -39.43 -8.98
C MET A 258 -9.55 -39.81 -10.26
N ALA A 259 -8.62 -40.76 -10.17
CA ALA A 259 -7.87 -41.24 -11.32
C ALA A 259 -8.79 -41.92 -12.36
N ASP A 260 -9.76 -42.73 -11.94
CA ASP A 260 -10.76 -43.31 -12.85
C ASP A 260 -11.62 -42.23 -13.53
N LYS A 261 -12.13 -41.24 -12.78
CA LYS A 261 -12.93 -40.12 -13.33
C LYS A 261 -12.16 -39.32 -14.40
N LEU A 262 -10.85 -39.10 -14.20
CA LEU A 262 -9.97 -38.41 -15.15
C LEU A 262 -9.60 -39.27 -16.38
N ILE A 263 -9.65 -40.60 -16.27
CA ILE A 263 -9.51 -41.52 -17.41
C ILE A 263 -10.81 -41.56 -18.21
N GLU A 264 -11.97 -41.54 -17.55
CA GLU A 264 -13.29 -41.46 -18.20
C GLU A 264 -13.52 -40.13 -18.95
N SER A 265 -12.88 -39.03 -18.54
CA SER A 265 -12.92 -37.73 -19.25
C SER A 265 -11.84 -37.55 -20.33
N GLU A 266 -11.03 -38.58 -20.61
CA GLU A 266 -9.86 -38.54 -21.51
C GLU A 266 -8.76 -37.54 -21.09
N GLU A 267 -8.77 -37.04 -19.84
CA GLU A 267 -7.77 -36.10 -19.31
C GLU A 267 -6.49 -36.78 -18.82
N LEU A 268 -6.59 -38.00 -18.28
CA LEU A 268 -5.47 -38.81 -17.78
C LEU A 268 -5.32 -40.10 -18.61
N PRO A 269 -4.15 -40.38 -19.21
CA PRO A 269 -3.88 -41.66 -19.87
C PRO A 269 -3.96 -42.84 -18.89
N ALA A 270 -4.65 -43.91 -19.27
CA ALA A 270 -4.89 -45.06 -18.38
C ALA A 270 -3.61 -45.80 -17.94
N ASP A 271 -2.53 -45.73 -18.73
CA ASP A 271 -1.20 -46.25 -18.37
C ASP A 271 -0.50 -45.42 -17.28
N LYS A 272 -0.97 -44.20 -17.01
CA LYS A 272 -0.47 -43.30 -15.97
C LYS A 272 -1.28 -43.32 -14.68
N LYS A 273 -2.31 -44.19 -14.55
CA LYS A 273 -3.17 -44.26 -13.36
C LYS A 273 -2.36 -44.39 -12.06
N ASP A 274 -1.46 -45.36 -12.00
CA ASP A 274 -0.67 -45.64 -10.79
C ASP A 274 0.33 -44.51 -10.48
N GLU A 275 0.90 -43.88 -11.53
CA GLU A 275 1.81 -42.72 -11.41
C GLU A 275 1.09 -41.50 -10.82
N PHE A 276 -0.13 -41.22 -11.30
CA PHE A 276 -0.99 -40.15 -10.79
C PHE A 276 -1.43 -40.44 -9.34
N VAL A 277 -1.87 -41.66 -9.05
CA VAL A 277 -2.33 -42.06 -7.71
C VAL A 277 -1.23 -41.92 -6.66
N GLU A 278 0.01 -42.34 -6.94
CA GLU A 278 1.13 -42.13 -6.00
C GLU A 278 1.57 -40.66 -5.93
N PHE A 279 1.47 -39.88 -7.01
CA PHE A 279 1.71 -38.43 -6.98
C PHE A 279 0.71 -37.69 -6.09
N VAL A 280 -0.60 -38.01 -6.19
CA VAL A 280 -1.63 -37.49 -5.27
C VAL A 280 -1.32 -37.89 -3.84
N LYS A 281 -0.97 -39.17 -3.59
CA LYS A 281 -0.58 -39.65 -2.26
C LYS A 281 0.68 -38.97 -1.73
N GLU A 282 1.62 -38.54 -2.57
CA GLU A 282 2.75 -37.70 -2.17
C GLU A 282 2.30 -36.27 -1.80
N LYS A 283 1.52 -35.60 -2.66
CA LYS A 283 1.00 -34.25 -2.39
C LYS A 283 0.17 -34.18 -1.10
N VAL A 284 -0.63 -35.21 -0.82
CA VAL A 284 -1.38 -35.37 0.43
C VAL A 284 -0.45 -35.54 1.64
N LYS A 285 0.68 -36.25 1.51
CA LYS A 285 1.70 -36.37 2.58
C LYS A 285 2.44 -35.04 2.81
N GLU A 286 2.68 -34.26 1.76
CA GLU A 286 3.27 -32.91 1.86
C GLU A 286 2.33 -31.93 2.55
N GLY A 287 1.07 -31.84 2.10
CA GLY A 287 0.06 -30.96 2.71
C GLY A 287 -0.22 -31.32 4.18
N LYS A 288 -0.43 -32.60 4.50
CA LYS A 288 -0.60 -33.05 5.90
C LYS A 288 0.61 -32.73 6.79
N ARG A 289 1.82 -32.69 6.22
CA ARG A 289 3.03 -32.23 6.93
C ARG A 289 3.01 -30.72 7.12
N SER A 290 2.73 -29.95 6.08
CA SER A 290 2.68 -28.48 6.12
C SER A 290 1.66 -27.97 7.14
N ASN A 291 0.43 -28.51 7.13
CA ASN A 291 -0.61 -28.16 8.10
C ASN A 291 -0.19 -28.47 9.55
N ARG A 292 0.54 -29.57 9.78
CA ARG A 292 1.08 -29.88 11.11
C ARG A 292 2.16 -28.87 11.52
N GLU A 293 3.11 -28.58 10.64
CA GLU A 293 4.21 -27.63 10.90
C GLU A 293 3.69 -26.20 11.13
N ALA A 294 2.65 -25.79 10.42
CA ALA A 294 1.93 -24.53 10.65
C ALA A 294 1.24 -24.52 12.03
N ARG A 295 0.44 -25.54 12.36
CA ARG A 295 -0.20 -25.69 13.68
C ARG A 295 0.80 -25.72 14.84
N GLU A 296 1.98 -26.32 14.65
CA GLU A 296 3.07 -26.33 15.62
C GLU A 296 3.75 -24.95 15.75
N ALA A 297 4.00 -24.26 14.63
CA ALA A 297 4.53 -22.90 14.61
C ALA A 297 3.58 -21.89 15.28
N ARG A 298 2.28 -22.00 15.04
CA ARG A 298 1.22 -21.22 15.70
C ARG A 298 1.21 -21.44 17.21
N LYS A 299 1.18 -22.70 17.65
CA LYS A 299 1.25 -23.05 19.09
C LYS A 299 2.52 -22.49 19.75
N LYS A 300 3.66 -22.62 19.09
CA LYS A 300 4.93 -22.04 19.56
C LYS A 300 4.87 -20.51 19.64
N ALA A 301 4.36 -19.85 18.60
CA ALA A 301 4.22 -18.39 18.59
C ALA A 301 3.30 -17.89 19.72
N ILE A 302 2.21 -18.58 20.04
CA ILE A 302 1.34 -18.27 21.19
C ILE A 302 2.09 -18.45 22.52
N GLN A 303 2.94 -19.48 22.65
CA GLN A 303 3.71 -19.75 23.87
C GLN A 303 4.84 -18.73 24.09
N GLU A 304 5.53 -18.31 23.03
CA GLU A 304 6.62 -17.31 23.08
C GLU A 304 6.12 -15.86 23.18
N MET A 305 4.81 -15.62 23.02
CA MET A 305 4.18 -14.29 23.09
C MET A 305 4.03 -13.80 24.53
N SER A 306 4.33 -12.52 24.77
CA SER A 306 4.10 -11.88 26.07
C SER A 306 2.60 -11.68 26.35
N GLU A 307 2.20 -11.68 27.62
CA GLU A 307 0.80 -11.43 28.03
C GLU A 307 0.29 -10.06 27.54
N GLU A 308 1.17 -9.06 27.43
CA GLU A 308 0.87 -7.75 26.83
C GLU A 308 0.45 -7.89 25.35
N ALA A 309 1.18 -8.68 24.56
CA ALA A 309 0.86 -8.92 23.15
C ALA A 309 -0.37 -9.83 22.99
N LYS A 310 -0.57 -10.81 23.86
CA LYS A 310 -1.81 -11.63 23.90
C LYS A 310 -3.03 -10.75 24.17
N THR A 311 -2.94 -9.90 25.19
CA THR A 311 -3.98 -8.92 25.54
C THR A 311 -4.24 -7.94 24.40
N ALA A 312 -3.18 -7.48 23.71
CA ALA A 312 -3.32 -6.61 22.53
C ALA A 312 -4.09 -7.30 21.40
N PHE A 313 -3.70 -8.51 20.98
CA PHE A 313 -4.39 -9.27 19.93
C PHE A 313 -5.88 -9.58 20.26
N GLN A 314 -6.23 -9.69 21.54
CA GLN A 314 -7.61 -9.87 22.01
C GLN A 314 -8.41 -8.57 22.15
N SER A 315 -7.74 -7.43 22.32
CA SER A 315 -8.37 -6.10 22.47
C SER A 315 -8.31 -5.23 21.20
N MET A 316 -7.64 -5.70 20.14
CA MET A 316 -7.67 -5.10 18.81
C MET A 316 -9.10 -4.89 18.33
N LYS A 317 -9.44 -3.65 17.98
CA LYS A 317 -10.71 -3.31 17.34
C LYS A 317 -10.49 -2.88 15.91
N PHE A 318 -11.37 -3.35 15.03
CA PHE A 318 -11.43 -2.94 13.62
C PHE A 318 -12.66 -2.08 13.40
N TYR A 319 -12.46 -0.86 12.92
CA TYR A 319 -13.51 0.09 12.58
C TYR A 319 -13.44 0.37 11.08
N LYS A 320 -14.59 0.56 10.42
CA LYS A 320 -14.66 0.77 8.97
C LYS A 320 -15.45 2.03 8.65
N TYR A 321 -14.79 3.02 8.08
CA TYR A 321 -15.34 4.33 7.78
C TYR A 321 -15.63 4.43 6.28
N TYR A 322 -16.90 4.58 5.94
CA TYR A 322 -17.33 5.05 4.62
C TYR A 322 -17.45 6.57 4.66
N PRO A 323 -17.39 7.26 3.50
CA PRO A 323 -17.68 8.68 3.45
C PRO A 323 -19.11 9.00 3.93
N VAL A 324 -19.26 10.18 4.52
CA VAL A 324 -20.53 10.77 4.93
C VAL A 324 -21.22 11.36 3.71
N THR A 325 -22.53 11.12 3.58
CA THR A 325 -23.37 11.65 2.49
C THR A 325 -23.20 13.16 2.34
N SER A 326 -22.85 13.63 1.14
CA SER A 326 -22.64 15.06 0.83
C SER A 326 -23.23 15.43 -0.53
N PRO A 327 -23.58 16.71 -0.80
CA PRO A 327 -24.05 17.14 -2.13
C PRO A 327 -23.03 16.94 -3.26
N ASP A 328 -21.73 16.87 -2.93
CA ASP A 328 -20.62 16.70 -3.87
C ASP A 328 -20.24 15.22 -4.14
N SER A 329 -20.95 14.24 -3.56
CA SER A 329 -20.63 12.82 -3.74
C SER A 329 -21.88 11.90 -3.75
N PRO A 330 -21.82 10.71 -4.38
CA PRO A 330 -22.91 9.74 -4.32
C PRO A 330 -23.24 9.32 -2.89
N ASP A 331 -24.52 9.09 -2.58
CA ASP A 331 -24.87 8.47 -1.29
C ASP A 331 -24.45 7.00 -1.26
N VAL A 332 -23.83 6.60 -0.15
CA VAL A 332 -23.30 5.26 0.09
C VAL A 332 -24.03 4.55 1.24
N SER A 333 -25.08 5.15 1.81
CA SER A 333 -25.80 4.64 2.98
C SER A 333 -26.27 3.18 2.82
N GLN A 334 -26.74 2.82 1.63
CA GLN A 334 -27.33 1.50 1.33
C GLN A 334 -26.30 0.40 1.01
N VAL A 335 -25.02 0.76 0.81
CA VAL A 335 -23.96 -0.18 0.39
C VAL A 335 -22.90 -0.43 1.48
N LYS A 336 -23.11 0.07 2.70
CA LYS A 336 -22.17 -0.11 3.81
C LYS A 336 -22.11 -1.57 4.30
N SER A 337 -21.11 -2.31 3.86
CA SER A 337 -20.77 -3.66 4.34
C SER A 337 -19.78 -3.64 5.51
N PRO A 338 -19.96 -4.47 6.56
CA PRO A 338 -18.98 -4.64 7.63
C PRO A 338 -17.78 -5.52 7.23
N PHE A 339 -17.85 -6.29 6.15
CA PHE A 339 -16.74 -7.15 5.70
C PHE A 339 -15.54 -6.31 5.26
N ILE A 340 -14.34 -6.62 5.75
CA ILE A 340 -13.11 -5.88 5.43
C ILE A 340 -12.36 -6.58 4.29
N ASN A 341 -11.86 -7.79 4.56
CA ASN A 341 -11.25 -8.71 3.61
C ASN A 341 -11.17 -10.10 4.30
N ARG A 342 -10.63 -11.12 3.63
CA ARG A 342 -10.56 -12.49 4.19
C ARG A 342 -9.73 -12.61 5.48
N TYR A 343 -8.77 -11.73 5.73
CA TYR A 343 -7.87 -11.79 6.89
C TYR A 343 -8.37 -11.02 8.11
N TYR A 344 -9.00 -9.87 7.89
CA TYR A 344 -9.61 -9.05 8.94
C TYR A 344 -11.06 -9.46 9.25
N GLY A 345 -11.70 -10.26 8.38
CA GLY A 345 -13.08 -10.69 8.52
C GLY A 345 -14.06 -9.52 8.47
N LYS A 346 -14.62 -9.13 9.62
CA LYS A 346 -15.62 -8.05 9.75
C LYS A 346 -15.16 -6.97 10.73
N ALA A 347 -15.48 -5.73 10.41
CA ALA A 347 -15.39 -4.61 11.32
C ALA A 347 -16.32 -4.79 12.53
N HIS A 348 -15.86 -4.36 13.70
CA HIS A 348 -16.63 -4.36 14.94
C HIS A 348 -17.72 -3.30 14.93
N LYS A 349 -17.49 -2.19 14.22
CA LYS A 349 -18.47 -1.13 13.96
C LYS A 349 -18.14 -0.42 12.63
N VAL A 350 -19.19 0.02 11.95
CA VAL A 350 -19.15 0.70 10.65
C VAL A 350 -19.71 2.11 10.81
N PHE A 351 -19.13 3.08 10.10
CA PHE A 351 -19.47 4.51 10.15
C PHE A 351 -19.79 5.09 8.77
#